data_AF-A0A0A1VUE1-F1
#
_entry.id   AF-A0A0A1VUE1-F1
#
_cell.length_a   1.000
_cell.length_b   1.000
_cell.length_c   1.000
_cell.angle_alpha   90.00
_cell.angle_beta   90.00
_cell.angle_gamma   90.00
#
_symmetry.space_group_name_H-M   'P 1'
#
loop_
_entity.id
_entity.type
_entity.pdbx_description
1 polymer ?
#
loop_
_entity_poly.entity_id
_entity_poly.type
_entity_poly.pdbx_seq_one_letter_code
_entity_poly.pdbx_strand_id
1 'polypeptide(L)'
;MKSATKILITIRGQCQIVFDELKTREFTNTFYRNLILIDDSMPIIVANLLLNAYSGENNKSIIKLHEKMTMDNPCGYELQNVGEIYERKIKNFLTDITLGLKASEDWKKDNTPNGFLVVTKNGEVLSYYLLDRKTFEDCLFTQTKLDVPSRTRHDYGTIYQEEGNYYIKLCLQVRFR
;
A
#
# COMPACT_ATOMS: atom_id res chain seq x y z
N MET A 1 -7.88 9.27 1.28
CA MET A 1 -8.36 8.16 2.14
C MET A 1 -7.30 7.92 3.20
N LYS A 2 -7.61 8.19 4.48
CA LYS A 2 -6.62 8.13 5.57
C LYS A 2 -6.84 6.82 6.33
N SER A 3 -6.07 5.80 5.98
CA SER A 3 -5.97 4.58 6.78
C SER A 3 -4.76 4.70 7.70
N ALA A 4 -4.98 4.44 8.99
CA ALA A 4 -3.91 4.32 9.96
C ALA A 4 -3.40 2.88 9.94
N THR A 5 -2.16 2.68 9.49
CA THR A 5 -1.50 1.38 9.52
C THR A 5 -0.62 1.31 10.77
N LYS A 6 -0.94 0.43 11.73
CA LYS A 6 0.02 0.12 12.80
C LYS A 6 1.13 -0.77 12.23
N ILE A 7 2.39 -0.52 12.61
CA ILE A 7 3.57 -1.34 12.33
C ILE A 7 4.29 -1.53 13.67
N LEU A 8 4.78 -2.73 13.99
CA LEU A 8 5.54 -2.93 15.23
C LEU A 8 6.97 -2.42 15.12
N ILE A 9 7.54 -2.05 16.27
CA ILE A 9 8.96 -1.84 16.46
C ILE A 9 9.41 -2.61 17.70
N THR A 10 10.12 -3.73 17.58
CA THR A 10 10.79 -4.27 18.77
C THR A 10 12.11 -3.51 19.00
N ILE A 11 12.19 -2.66 20.05
CA ILE A 11 13.42 -1.91 20.40
C ILE A 11 14.20 -2.63 21.50
N ARG A 12 15.25 -3.37 21.11
CA ARG A 12 16.52 -3.52 21.86
C ARG A 12 17.66 -3.66 20.84
N GLY A 13 18.83 -3.08 21.17
CA GLY A 13 19.98 -2.74 20.30
C GLY A 13 20.28 -3.64 19.08
N GLN A 14 20.74 -3.02 17.98
CA GLN A 14 20.77 -3.56 16.60
C GLN A 14 19.36 -3.75 16.01
N CYS A 15 18.58 -2.67 15.89
CA CYS A 15 17.18 -2.76 15.48
C CYS A 15 16.98 -2.77 13.96
N GLN A 16 16.33 -3.82 13.47
CA GLN A 16 15.60 -3.83 12.20
C GLN A 16 14.13 -3.47 12.47
N ILE A 17 13.51 -2.72 11.56
CA ILE A 17 12.06 -2.52 11.58
C ILE A 17 11.43 -3.73 10.90
N VAL A 18 10.51 -4.39 11.59
CA VAL A 18 9.84 -5.61 11.10
C VAL A 18 8.33 -5.37 11.15
N PHE A 19 7.63 -5.83 10.12
CA PHE A 19 6.17 -5.87 10.16
C PHE A 19 5.71 -6.97 11.11
N ASP A 20 4.73 -6.68 11.96
CA ASP A 20 4.11 -7.69 12.82
C ASP A 20 2.61 -7.76 12.52
N GLU A 21 1.86 -6.67 12.67
CA GLU A 21 0.43 -6.70 12.34
C GLU A 21 -0.12 -5.36 11.83
N LEU A 22 -1.09 -5.45 10.93
CA LEU A 22 -2.00 -4.34 10.66
C LEU A 22 -3.00 -4.31 11.81
N LYS A 23 -3.17 -3.20 12.52
CA LYS A 23 -4.23 -3.03 13.52
C LYS A 23 -4.98 -1.72 13.23
N THR A 24 -6.28 -1.79 12.92
CA THR A 24 -7.15 -0.60 12.88
C THR A 24 -7.66 -0.29 14.30
N ARG A 25 -8.33 0.87 14.48
CA ARG A 25 -8.90 1.26 15.79
C ARG A 25 -10.13 0.43 16.20
N GLU A 26 -10.63 -0.45 15.33
CA GLU A 26 -11.85 -1.22 15.56
C GLU A 26 -11.55 -2.73 15.67
N PHE A 27 -12.37 -3.41 16.48
CA PHE A 27 -12.31 -4.85 16.77
C PHE A 27 -12.45 -5.71 15.51
N THR A 28 -13.01 -5.14 14.43
CA THR A 28 -12.93 -5.64 13.07
C THR A 28 -11.80 -4.94 12.34
N ASN A 29 -10.76 -5.69 11.99
CA ASN A 29 -9.69 -5.17 11.13
C ASN A 29 -10.16 -5.11 9.68
N THR A 30 -11.14 -4.24 9.40
CA THR A 30 -11.79 -4.08 8.10
C THR A 30 -10.78 -3.88 6.99
N PHE A 31 -9.72 -3.12 7.26
CA PHE A 31 -8.66 -2.93 6.28
C PHE A 31 -7.88 -4.22 6.00
N TYR A 32 -7.47 -4.97 7.03
CA TYR A 32 -6.82 -6.28 6.84
C TYR A 32 -7.72 -7.25 6.07
N ARG A 33 -9.01 -7.34 6.44
CA ARG A 33 -10.00 -8.13 5.70
C ARG A 33 -10.04 -7.71 4.23
N ASN A 34 -10.10 -6.42 3.95
CA ASN A 34 -10.10 -5.90 2.59
C ASN A 34 -8.84 -6.25 1.82
N LEU A 35 -7.66 -6.23 2.46
CA LEU A 35 -6.42 -6.66 1.81
C LEU A 35 -6.45 -8.15 1.48
N ILE A 36 -6.90 -9.00 2.41
CA ILE A 36 -7.07 -10.44 2.18
C ILE A 36 -8.05 -10.71 1.02
N LEU A 37 -9.10 -9.90 0.86
CA LEU A 37 -10.02 -10.01 -0.28
C LEU A 37 -9.37 -9.69 -1.63
N ILE A 38 -8.32 -8.86 -1.66
CA ILE A 38 -7.52 -8.64 -2.87
C ILE A 38 -6.65 -9.87 -3.12
N ASP A 39 -5.90 -10.28 -2.10
CA ASP A 39 -4.93 -11.37 -2.15
C ASP A 39 -4.44 -11.72 -0.72
N ASP A 40 -4.19 -12.99 -0.43
CA ASP A 40 -3.78 -13.49 0.89
C ASP A 40 -2.44 -12.88 1.37
N SER A 41 -1.50 -12.65 0.45
CA SER A 41 -0.19 -12.05 0.74
C SER A 41 -0.23 -10.52 0.82
N MET A 42 -1.37 -9.90 0.50
CA MET A 42 -1.49 -8.45 0.41
C MET A 42 -1.14 -7.69 1.70
N PRO A 43 -1.49 -8.17 2.92
CA PRO A 43 -1.05 -7.54 4.15
C PRO A 43 0.48 -7.40 4.25
N ILE A 44 1.22 -8.46 3.90
CA ILE A 44 2.69 -8.49 3.92
C ILE A 44 3.26 -7.55 2.86
N ILE A 45 2.68 -7.56 1.66
CA ILE A 45 3.09 -6.69 0.54
C ILE A 45 2.90 -5.21 0.92
N VAL A 46 1.71 -4.82 1.37
CA VAL A 46 1.41 -3.42 1.73
C VAL A 46 2.28 -2.96 2.90
N ALA A 47 2.52 -3.82 3.88
CA ALA A 47 3.41 -3.54 4.98
C ALA A 47 4.85 -3.25 4.52
N ASN A 48 5.39 -4.09 3.63
CA ASN A 48 6.75 -3.92 3.12
C ASN A 48 6.88 -2.70 2.21
N LEU A 49 5.88 -2.41 1.37
CA LEU A 49 5.84 -1.16 0.60
C LEU A 49 5.90 0.06 1.53
N LEU A 50 5.09 0.04 2.59
CA LEU A 50 5.00 1.13 3.55
C LEU A 50 6.30 1.27 4.34
N LEU A 51 6.86 0.16 4.82
CA LEU A 51 8.13 0.13 5.52
C LEU A 51 9.24 0.73 4.65
N ASN A 52 9.39 0.23 3.42
CA ASN A 52 10.41 0.72 2.49
C ASN A 52 10.23 2.20 2.15
N ALA A 53 8.99 2.70 2.06
CA ALA A 53 8.71 4.11 1.82
C ALA A 53 9.11 5.03 2.99
N TYR A 54 9.16 4.51 4.22
CA TYR A 54 9.57 5.23 5.42
C TYR A 54 11.04 5.01 5.79
N SER A 55 11.65 3.90 5.35
CA SER A 55 13.05 3.55 5.61
C SER A 55 14.03 4.07 4.55
N GLY A 56 13.58 4.33 3.33
CA GLY A 56 14.46 4.63 2.18
C GLY A 56 14.80 6.11 1.97
N GLU A 57 15.87 6.35 1.19
CA GLU A 57 16.26 7.66 0.68
C GLU A 57 15.31 8.11 -0.44
N ASN A 58 14.56 9.19 -0.17
CA ASN A 58 13.86 10.13 -1.08
C ASN A 58 12.95 9.62 -2.24
N ASN A 59 13.05 8.38 -2.73
CA ASN A 59 12.28 7.90 -3.88
C ASN A 59 11.23 6.86 -3.47
N LYS A 60 10.00 7.33 -3.27
CA LYS A 60 8.83 6.54 -2.84
C LYS A 60 7.98 6.07 -4.01
N SER A 61 8.57 6.03 -5.21
CA SER A 61 7.95 5.47 -6.41
C SER A 61 7.42 4.06 -6.16
N ILE A 62 6.23 3.73 -6.66
CA ILE A 62 5.81 2.31 -6.71
C ILE A 62 6.84 1.46 -7.46
N ILE A 63 7.40 1.94 -8.57
CA ILE A 63 8.48 1.24 -9.31
C ILE A 63 9.67 0.94 -8.39
N LYS A 64 10.18 1.92 -7.64
CA LYS A 64 11.34 1.70 -6.75
C LYS A 64 11.02 0.82 -5.56
N LEU A 65 9.82 0.94 -5.00
CA LEU A 65 9.37 0.08 -3.92
C LEU A 65 9.19 -1.37 -4.41
N HIS A 66 8.72 -1.56 -5.64
CA HIS A 66 8.63 -2.87 -6.30
C HIS A 66 10.01 -3.49 -6.56
N GLU A 67 10.97 -2.72 -7.11
CA GLU A 67 12.35 -3.19 -7.29
C GLU A 67 12.93 -3.69 -5.96
N LYS A 68 12.78 -2.90 -4.88
CA LYS A 68 13.24 -3.28 -3.55
C LYS A 68 12.52 -4.52 -3.02
N MET A 69 11.20 -4.58 -3.15
CA MET A 69 10.40 -5.73 -2.70
C MET A 69 10.75 -7.01 -3.48
N THR A 70 11.11 -6.90 -4.75
CA THR A 70 11.56 -8.04 -5.57
C THR A 70 12.89 -8.59 -5.08
N MET A 71 13.82 -7.71 -4.70
CA MET A 71 15.12 -8.12 -4.12
C MET A 71 14.96 -8.73 -2.71
N ASP A 72 14.15 -8.10 -1.86
CA ASP A 72 13.96 -8.52 -0.47
C ASP A 72 13.08 -9.79 -0.38
N ASN A 73 12.20 -10.02 -1.36
CA ASN A 73 11.25 -11.13 -1.43
C ASN A 73 10.53 -11.44 -0.10
N PRO A 74 9.79 -10.49 0.50
CA PRO A 74 9.22 -10.65 1.84
C PRO A 74 8.17 -11.76 1.97
N CYS A 75 7.56 -12.20 0.86
CA CYS A 75 6.62 -13.33 0.85
C CYS A 75 7.31 -14.69 0.63
N GLY A 76 8.64 -14.72 0.42
CA GLY A 76 9.39 -15.96 0.25
C GLY A 76 9.00 -16.77 -0.99
N TYR A 77 8.63 -16.12 -2.09
CA TYR A 77 8.27 -16.84 -3.32
C TYR A 77 9.49 -17.57 -3.90
N GLU A 78 9.38 -18.89 -4.07
CA GLU A 78 10.42 -19.77 -4.63
C GLU A 78 10.24 -19.96 -6.16
N LEU A 79 10.11 -18.86 -6.90
CA LEU A 79 9.85 -18.87 -8.35
C LEU A 79 10.84 -17.93 -9.06
N GLN A 80 11.15 -18.19 -10.34
CA GLN A 80 12.09 -17.34 -11.09
C GLN A 80 11.52 -15.95 -11.42
N ASN A 81 10.20 -15.81 -11.45
CA ASN A 81 9.49 -14.59 -11.85
C ASN A 81 8.90 -13.81 -10.66
N VAL A 82 9.59 -13.79 -9.51
CA VAL A 82 9.17 -13.05 -8.29
C VAL A 82 8.77 -11.60 -8.58
N GLY A 83 9.53 -10.91 -9.44
CA GLY A 83 9.24 -9.53 -9.82
C GLY A 83 7.88 -9.36 -10.47
N GLU A 84 7.52 -10.23 -11.41
CA GLU A 84 6.21 -10.19 -12.09
C GLU A 84 5.06 -10.48 -11.13
N ILE A 85 5.28 -11.40 -10.17
CA ILE A 85 4.30 -11.74 -9.14
C ILE A 85 3.99 -10.51 -8.29
N TYR A 86 5.03 -9.86 -7.76
CA TYR A 86 4.85 -8.63 -6.97
C TYR A 86 4.24 -7.51 -7.79
N GLU A 87 4.69 -7.30 -9.03
CA GLU A 87 4.14 -6.26 -9.91
C GLU A 87 2.63 -6.43 -10.09
N ARG A 88 2.18 -7.64 -10.42
CA ARG A 88 0.75 -7.94 -10.60
C ARG A 88 -0.06 -7.73 -9.32
N LYS A 89 0.46 -8.17 -8.16
CA LYS A 89 -0.21 -7.98 -6.87
C LYS A 89 -0.31 -6.50 -6.50
N ILE A 90 0.75 -5.72 -6.71
CA ILE A 90 0.74 -4.27 -6.49
C ILE A 90 -0.25 -3.57 -7.43
N LYS A 91 -0.28 -3.94 -8.71
CA LYS A 91 -1.25 -3.42 -9.69
C LYS A 91 -2.70 -3.67 -9.26
N ASN A 92 -3.01 -4.88 -8.80
CA ASN A 92 -4.33 -5.21 -8.26
C ASN A 92 -4.69 -4.34 -7.05
N PHE A 93 -3.75 -4.15 -6.12
CA PHE A 93 -3.96 -3.29 -4.95
C PHE A 93 -4.22 -1.84 -5.32
N LEU A 94 -3.43 -1.26 -6.21
CA LEU A 94 -3.61 0.11 -6.69
C LEU A 94 -4.95 0.27 -7.42
N THR A 95 -5.33 -0.75 -8.20
CA THR A 95 -6.60 -0.80 -8.93
C THR A 95 -7.78 -0.79 -7.97
N ASP A 96 -7.80 -1.68 -6.97
CA ASP A 96 -8.90 -1.76 -6.01
C ASP A 96 -9.00 -0.48 -5.15
N ILE A 97 -7.87 0.12 -4.74
CA ILE A 97 -7.87 1.45 -4.10
C ILE A 97 -8.47 2.53 -5.00
N THR A 98 -8.12 2.53 -6.28
CA THR A 98 -8.63 3.53 -7.24
C THR A 98 -10.11 3.30 -7.52
N LEU A 99 -10.55 2.04 -7.52
CA LEU A 99 -11.95 1.63 -7.67
C LEU A 99 -12.83 1.94 -6.46
N GLY A 100 -12.25 2.39 -5.35
CA GLY A 100 -12.97 2.86 -4.19
C GLY A 100 -12.79 2.02 -2.93
N LEU A 101 -11.81 1.10 -2.88
CA LEU A 101 -11.50 0.35 -1.66
C LEU A 101 -11.10 1.33 -0.58
N LYS A 102 -11.88 1.36 0.50
CA LYS A 102 -11.60 2.16 1.69
C LYS A 102 -11.11 1.28 2.82
N ALA A 103 -10.34 1.88 3.73
CA ALA A 103 -9.86 1.16 4.91
C ALA A 103 -10.89 1.04 6.03
N SER A 104 -11.88 1.95 6.06
CA SER A 104 -12.91 2.02 7.10
C SER A 104 -14.22 1.34 6.72
N GLU A 105 -14.36 0.84 5.49
CA GLU A 105 -15.59 0.25 4.96
C GLU A 105 -15.26 -1.09 4.31
N ASP A 106 -16.15 -2.07 4.41
CA ASP A 106 -15.97 -3.36 3.76
C ASP A 106 -15.85 -3.21 2.23
N TRP A 107 -14.84 -3.86 1.65
CA TRP A 107 -14.63 -3.84 0.21
C TRP A 107 -15.68 -4.71 -0.49
N LYS A 108 -16.53 -4.08 -1.31
CA LYS A 108 -17.58 -4.73 -2.11
C LYS A 108 -17.31 -4.49 -3.59
N LYS A 109 -16.67 -5.46 -4.24
CA LYS A 109 -16.23 -5.35 -5.64
C LYS A 109 -17.38 -5.22 -6.64
N ASP A 110 -18.57 -5.70 -6.29
CA ASP A 110 -19.73 -5.69 -7.19
C ASP A 110 -20.27 -4.27 -7.48
N ASN A 111 -19.91 -3.29 -6.66
CA ASN A 111 -20.31 -1.89 -6.84
C ASN A 111 -19.18 -1.00 -7.39
N THR A 112 -18.14 -1.60 -8.00
CA THR A 112 -17.04 -0.81 -8.54
C THR A 112 -17.44 -0.06 -9.79
N PRO A 113 -16.99 1.21 -9.97
CA PRO A 113 -17.20 1.95 -11.21
C PRO A 113 -16.66 1.18 -12.42
N ASN A 114 -17.39 1.21 -13.54
CA ASN A 114 -16.99 0.53 -14.78
C ASN A 114 -15.88 1.27 -15.57
N GLY A 115 -15.36 2.38 -15.04
CA GLY A 115 -14.33 3.19 -15.69
C GLY A 115 -13.98 4.44 -14.87
N PHE A 116 -12.91 5.13 -15.28
CA PHE A 116 -12.44 6.39 -14.68
C PHE A 116 -12.16 7.42 -15.76
N LEU A 117 -12.45 8.68 -15.43
CA LEU A 117 -12.02 9.84 -16.20
C LEU A 117 -10.76 10.40 -15.55
N VAL A 118 -9.66 10.42 -16.31
CA VAL A 118 -8.40 11.05 -15.92
C VAL A 118 -8.26 12.32 -16.75
N VAL A 119 -8.13 13.46 -16.08
CA VAL A 119 -7.91 14.74 -16.77
C VAL A 119 -6.43 15.10 -16.65
N THR A 120 -5.76 15.28 -17.78
CA THR A 120 -4.36 15.71 -17.80
C THR A 120 -4.23 17.17 -17.37
N LYS A 121 -3.02 17.62 -17.05
CA LYS A 121 -2.76 19.03 -16.71
C LYS A 121 -3.16 20.00 -17.83
N ASN A 122 -3.24 19.52 -19.06
CA ASN A 122 -3.60 20.32 -20.23
C ASN A 122 -5.11 20.34 -20.50
N GLY A 123 -5.93 19.73 -19.63
CA GLY A 123 -7.38 19.66 -19.78
C GLY A 123 -7.87 18.56 -20.74
N GLU A 124 -6.96 17.71 -21.23
CA GLU A 124 -7.34 16.54 -22.03
C GLU A 124 -8.01 15.50 -21.13
N VAL A 125 -9.20 15.05 -21.54
CA VAL A 125 -9.96 14.03 -20.82
C VAL A 125 -9.59 12.66 -21.39
N LEU A 126 -8.79 11.91 -20.66
CA LEU A 126 -8.53 10.49 -20.90
C LEU A 126 -9.64 9.69 -20.22
N SER A 127 -10.59 9.19 -21.01
CA SER A 127 -11.60 8.26 -20.52
C SER A 127 -11.07 6.84 -20.58
N TYR A 128 -10.65 6.30 -19.42
CA TYR A 128 -10.37 4.87 -19.31
C TYR A 128 -11.68 4.14 -19.04
N TYR A 129 -12.32 3.63 -20.08
CA TYR A 129 -13.22 2.49 -19.89
C TYR A 129 -12.35 1.31 -19.43
N LEU A 130 -12.83 0.49 -18.49
CA LEU A 130 -12.13 -0.72 -18.04
C LEU A 130 -11.82 -1.75 -19.16
N LEU A 131 -12.23 -1.47 -20.41
CA LEU A 131 -11.91 -2.22 -21.62
C LEU A 131 -10.40 -2.29 -21.89
N ASP A 132 -9.60 -1.33 -21.40
CA ASP A 132 -8.13 -1.43 -21.40
C ASP A 132 -7.57 -1.41 -19.96
N ARG A 133 -7.95 -2.45 -19.20
CA ARG A 133 -7.49 -2.68 -17.83
C ARG A 133 -5.97 -2.68 -17.72
N LYS A 134 -5.27 -3.19 -18.74
CA LYS A 134 -3.81 -3.26 -18.76
C LYS A 134 -3.20 -1.86 -18.78
N THR A 135 -3.61 -0.99 -19.70
CA THR A 135 -3.08 0.39 -19.75
C THR A 135 -3.40 1.16 -18.47
N PHE A 136 -4.57 0.93 -17.88
CA PHE A 136 -4.92 1.54 -16.60
C PHE A 136 -4.00 1.07 -15.45
N GLU A 137 -3.78 -0.24 -15.32
CA GLU A 137 -2.88 -0.81 -14.32
C GLU A 137 -1.42 -0.34 -14.51
N ASP A 138 -0.94 -0.30 -15.75
CA ASP A 138 0.40 0.17 -16.10
C ASP A 138 0.55 1.67 -15.76
N CYS A 139 -0.47 2.49 -16.00
CA CYS A 139 -0.50 3.89 -15.61
C CYS A 139 -0.42 4.03 -14.08
N LEU A 140 -1.27 3.31 -13.33
CA LEU A 140 -1.24 3.32 -11.87
C LEU A 140 0.15 2.91 -11.34
N PHE A 141 0.71 1.82 -11.85
CA PHE A 141 2.00 1.32 -11.40
C PHE A 141 3.15 2.32 -11.66
N THR A 142 3.16 2.95 -12.82
CA THR A 142 4.26 3.85 -13.23
C THR A 142 4.13 5.26 -12.64
N GLN A 143 2.90 5.77 -12.54
CA GLN A 143 2.62 7.17 -12.19
C GLN A 143 2.29 7.39 -10.71
N THR A 144 2.27 6.35 -9.87
CA THR A 144 1.97 6.52 -8.44
C THR A 144 3.19 6.38 -7.53
N LYS A 145 3.07 6.93 -6.32
CA LYS A 145 4.04 6.83 -5.22
C LYS A 145 3.32 6.68 -3.89
N LEU A 146 4.03 6.17 -2.90
CA LEU A 146 3.61 6.32 -1.50
C LEU A 146 4.00 7.71 -1.00
N ASP A 147 3.06 8.37 -0.35
CA ASP A 147 3.27 9.67 0.29
C ASP A 147 3.50 9.48 1.78
N VAL A 148 4.47 10.24 2.32
CA VAL A 148 4.73 10.30 3.76
C VAL A 148 4.35 11.71 4.20
N PRO A 149 3.11 11.92 4.67
CA PRO A 149 2.66 13.26 5.03
C PRO A 149 3.48 13.86 6.19
N SER A 150 3.12 15.09 6.60
CA SER A 150 3.64 15.64 7.85
C SER A 150 3.03 14.95 9.07
N ARG A 151 3.90 14.56 10.03
CA ARG A 151 3.56 13.81 11.25
C ARG A 151 2.55 14.54 12.14
N THR A 152 2.62 15.88 12.19
CA THR A 152 1.81 16.71 13.11
C THR A 152 0.33 16.77 12.75
N ARG A 153 -0.05 16.52 11.49
CA ARG A 153 -1.44 16.65 11.03
C ARG A 153 -2.31 15.41 11.31
N HIS A 154 -1.71 14.23 11.54
CA HIS A 154 -2.48 12.97 11.55
C HIS A 154 -2.13 11.98 12.68
N ASP A 155 -1.41 12.41 13.73
CA ASP A 155 -1.11 11.57 14.91
C ASP A 155 -0.57 10.17 14.53
N TYR A 156 0.58 10.17 13.87
CA TYR A 156 1.34 8.99 13.45
C TYR A 156 2.84 9.31 13.41
N GLY A 157 3.67 8.28 13.34
CA GLY A 157 5.13 8.42 13.34
C GLY A 157 5.75 8.62 14.73
N THR A 158 4.96 8.46 15.78
CA THR A 158 5.41 8.43 17.17
C THR A 158 5.49 6.98 17.65
N ILE A 159 6.56 6.66 18.36
CA ILE A 159 6.76 5.34 18.96
C ILE A 159 5.90 5.26 20.23
N TYR A 160 5.16 4.19 20.42
CA TYR A 160 4.38 3.90 21.62
C TYR A 160 4.67 2.48 22.12
N GLN A 161 4.33 2.18 23.36
CA GLN A 161 4.55 0.88 23.99
C GLN A 161 3.21 0.20 24.29
N GLU A 162 3.10 -1.09 23.98
CA GLU A 162 1.92 -1.92 24.23
C GLU A 162 2.40 -3.35 24.58
N GLU A 163 1.95 -3.91 25.70
CA GLU A 163 2.34 -5.28 26.12
C GLU A 163 3.87 -5.53 26.19
N GLY A 164 4.65 -4.50 26.53
CA GLY A 164 6.11 -4.60 26.65
C GLY A 164 6.88 -4.46 25.33
N ASN A 165 6.20 -4.41 24.19
CA ASN A 165 6.79 -4.16 22.87
C ASN A 165 6.67 -2.67 22.49
N TYR A 166 7.52 -2.19 21.56
CA TYR A 166 7.35 -0.86 20.98
C TYR A 166 6.65 -0.96 19.62
N TYR A 167 6.02 0.13 19.20
CA TYR A 167 5.19 0.17 18.02
C TYR A 167 5.27 1.55 17.39
N ILE A 168 5.09 1.63 16.07
CA ILE A 168 4.93 2.89 15.36
C ILE A 168 3.74 2.82 14.42
N LYS A 169 2.92 3.86 14.45
CA LYS A 169 1.83 3.99 13.50
C LYS A 169 2.37 4.69 12.25
N LEU A 170 2.25 4.08 11.08
CA LEU A 170 2.60 4.69 9.79
C LEU A 170 1.32 5.01 9.00
N CYS A 171 1.41 5.99 8.11
CA CYS A 171 0.28 6.43 7.29
C CYS A 171 0.43 5.84 5.90
N LEU A 172 -0.54 5.03 5.48
CA LEU A 172 -0.59 4.53 4.11
C LEU A 172 -1.34 5.54 3.23
N GLN A 173 -0.61 6.12 2.28
CA GLN A 173 -1.19 7.07 1.33
C GLN A 173 -0.59 6.88 -0.06
N VAL A 174 -1.44 6.59 -1.05
CA VAL A 174 -1.07 6.51 -2.47
C VAL A 174 -1.38 7.85 -3.13
N ARG A 175 -0.48 8.36 -3.97
CA ARG A 175 -0.68 9.57 -4.78
C ARG A 175 -0.12 9.40 -6.19
N PHE A 176 -0.75 10.04 -7.16
CA PHE A 176 -0.13 10.30 -8.45
C PHE A 176 1.07 11.24 -8.30
N ARG A 177 2.08 11.06 -9.16
CA ARG A 177 3.31 11.86 -9.19
C ARG A 177 3.10 13.22 -9.85
#